data_AF-A0A9E9L7D3-F1
#
_entry.id   AF-A0A9E9L7D3-F1
#
_cell.length_a   1.000
_cell.length_b   1.000
_cell.length_c   1.000
_cell.angle_alpha   90.00
_cell.angle_beta   90.00
_cell.angle_gamma   90.00
#
_symmetry.space_group_name_H-M   'P 1'
#
loop_
_entity.id
_entity.type
_entity.pdbx_description
1 polymer ?
#
loop_
_entity_poly.entity_id
_entity_poly.type
_entity_poly.pdbx_seq_one_letter_code
_entity_poly.pdbx_strand_id
1 'polypeptide(L)'
;MSEQKIVDLFMANVFGKTANTSDLNQAHDGKKGHWLETQMGVKRNRNTAPDLLGYEMKDGTSSKISFGDWSADYYLFDNEEIFPNNENLKRVQRRDKFFLPVFGKANEKKQGRFSWSGEPIPKINEYSTHGTILTVDQDNNILITYSFMNDTRENKHSIVPTDLQIENLILAEWYASTMQKKVDDKFNQKGWFVCKKDKKTHVYNQIGFGNPISFEQWISMVKTGDIFFDSGMYQGNNRPYSQWRANNTTIDKLLVRSYP
;
A
#
# COMPACT_ATOMS: atom_id res chain seq x y z
N MET A 1 5.15 30.75 0.77
CA MET A 1 6.29 30.74 -0.18
C MET A 1 6.52 29.38 -0.84
N SER A 2 6.46 28.23 -0.14
CA SER A 2 6.67 26.92 -0.79
C SER A 2 5.47 26.41 -1.60
N GLU A 3 4.23 26.60 -1.13
CA GLU A 3 3.02 26.11 -1.80
C GLU A 3 2.79 26.77 -3.17
N GLN A 4 2.83 28.12 -3.23
CA GLN A 4 2.68 28.85 -4.50
C GLN A 4 3.67 28.40 -5.57
N LYS A 5 4.93 28.12 -5.20
CA LYS A 5 5.93 27.61 -6.13
C LYS A 5 5.58 26.24 -6.71
N ILE A 6 4.93 25.37 -5.91
CA ILE A 6 4.42 24.07 -6.40
C ILE A 6 3.27 24.30 -7.38
N VAL A 7 2.36 25.24 -7.07
CA VAL A 7 1.27 25.63 -7.98
C VAL A 7 1.83 26.17 -9.29
N ASP A 8 2.80 27.09 -9.25
CA ASP A 8 3.40 27.67 -10.45
C ASP A 8 4.07 26.61 -11.34
N LEU A 9 4.77 25.63 -10.73
CA LEU A 9 5.34 24.48 -11.44
C LEU A 9 4.25 23.62 -12.09
N PHE A 10 3.19 23.34 -11.35
CA PHE A 10 2.06 22.57 -11.87
C PHE A 10 1.41 23.29 -13.07
N MET A 11 1.13 24.59 -12.95
CA MET A 11 0.52 25.39 -14.02
C MET A 11 1.40 25.46 -15.28
N ALA A 12 2.71 25.60 -15.13
CA ALA A 12 3.63 25.66 -16.26
C ALA A 12 3.83 24.29 -16.93
N ASN A 13 3.94 23.23 -16.15
CA ASN A 13 4.48 21.96 -16.63
C ASN A 13 3.46 20.83 -16.74
N VAL A 14 2.34 20.90 -16.03
CA VAL A 14 1.39 19.78 -15.87
C VAL A 14 -0.04 20.15 -16.27
N PHE A 15 -0.53 21.32 -15.88
CA PHE A 15 -1.89 21.75 -16.15
C PHE A 15 -2.22 21.71 -17.66
N GLY A 16 -3.40 21.19 -17.99
CA GLY A 16 -3.85 21.05 -19.37
C GLY A 16 -3.17 19.93 -20.18
N LYS A 17 -2.30 19.13 -19.57
CA LYS A 17 -1.58 18.04 -20.26
C LYS A 17 -2.10 16.67 -19.85
N THR A 18 -1.92 15.70 -20.74
CA THR A 18 -2.04 14.26 -20.43
C THR A 18 -0.63 13.69 -20.26
N ALA A 19 -0.44 12.77 -19.31
CA ALA A 19 0.86 12.14 -19.10
C ALA A 19 1.32 11.40 -20.36
N ASN A 20 2.37 11.89 -21.03
CA ASN A 20 2.99 11.17 -22.13
C ASN A 20 3.99 10.15 -21.57
N THR A 21 3.69 8.87 -21.74
CA THR A 21 4.54 7.78 -21.24
C THR A 21 5.20 6.99 -22.35
N SER A 22 5.16 7.42 -23.62
CA SER A 22 5.66 6.67 -24.79
C SER A 22 7.09 6.17 -24.60
N ASP A 23 7.93 7.00 -23.99
CA ASP A 23 9.38 6.75 -23.86
C ASP A 23 9.73 6.02 -22.55
N LEU A 24 8.72 5.65 -21.76
CA LEU A 24 8.88 4.89 -20.52
C LEU A 24 8.59 3.41 -20.75
N ASN A 25 9.12 2.55 -19.88
CA ASN A 25 8.78 1.13 -19.88
C ASN A 25 7.26 0.97 -19.74
N GLN A 26 6.61 0.50 -20.82
CA GLN A 26 5.16 0.41 -20.87
C GLN A 26 4.57 -0.60 -19.87
N ALA A 27 5.38 -1.57 -19.43
CA ALA A 27 5.02 -2.57 -18.42
C ALA A 27 5.13 -2.06 -16.97
N HIS A 28 5.57 -0.82 -16.74
CA HIS A 28 5.70 -0.24 -15.41
C HIS A 28 4.43 0.52 -15.01
N ASP A 29 3.68 -0.01 -14.04
CA ASP A 29 2.42 0.60 -13.56
C ASP A 29 2.60 2.02 -13.01
N GLY A 30 3.78 2.36 -12.46
CA GLY A 30 4.11 3.69 -11.94
C GLY A 30 4.56 4.72 -12.99
N LYS A 31 4.51 4.40 -14.29
CA LYS A 31 5.05 5.29 -15.36
C LYS A 31 4.41 6.68 -15.42
N LYS A 32 3.12 6.80 -15.06
CA LYS A 32 2.41 8.10 -15.01
C LYS A 32 2.89 8.98 -13.85
N GLY A 33 3.10 8.38 -12.67
CA GLY A 33 3.71 9.06 -11.52
C GLY A 33 5.14 9.52 -11.85
N HIS A 34 5.93 8.67 -12.49
CA HIS A 34 7.28 9.01 -12.95
C HIS A 34 7.32 10.20 -13.92
N TRP A 35 6.38 10.27 -14.86
CA TRP A 35 6.23 11.44 -15.74
C TRP A 35 5.91 12.69 -14.92
N LEU A 36 4.96 12.59 -13.99
CA LEU A 36 4.54 13.72 -13.14
C LEU A 36 5.68 14.25 -12.27
N GLU A 37 6.43 13.36 -11.59
CA GLU A 37 7.62 13.71 -10.82
C GLU A 37 8.62 14.52 -11.64
N THR A 38 8.84 14.09 -12.90
CA THR A 38 9.76 14.76 -13.81
C THR A 38 9.26 16.17 -14.16
N GLN A 39 7.96 16.33 -14.47
CA GLN A 39 7.38 17.63 -14.78
C GLN A 39 7.38 18.58 -13.58
N MET A 40 7.24 18.04 -12.37
CA MET A 40 7.25 18.80 -11.11
C MET A 40 8.68 19.05 -10.59
N GLY A 41 9.72 18.63 -11.32
CA GLY A 41 11.13 18.86 -10.96
C GLY A 41 11.62 18.03 -9.78
N VAL A 42 10.93 16.93 -9.44
CA VAL A 42 11.33 16.02 -8.37
C VAL A 42 12.53 15.20 -8.84
N LYS A 43 13.67 15.36 -8.16
CA LYS A 43 14.86 14.54 -8.40
C LYS A 43 14.67 13.19 -7.72
N ARG A 44 14.70 12.11 -8.51
CA ARG A 44 14.61 10.75 -7.96
C ARG A 44 15.75 10.48 -6.98
N ASN A 45 15.39 10.15 -5.76
CA ASN A 45 16.28 9.58 -4.76
C ASN A 45 15.51 8.47 -4.00
N ARG A 46 16.21 7.65 -3.20
CA ARG A 46 15.56 6.65 -2.33
C ARG A 46 15.25 7.22 -0.94
N ASN A 47 15.00 8.52 -0.84
CA ASN A 47 14.81 9.17 0.46
C ASN A 47 13.38 8.93 0.98
N THR A 48 13.21 8.87 2.30
CA THR A 48 11.90 8.80 2.97
C THR A 48 11.25 10.17 3.12
N ALA A 49 11.98 11.24 2.82
CA ALA A 49 11.52 12.62 2.87
C ALA A 49 10.43 12.94 1.83
N PRO A 50 9.69 14.05 2.01
CA PRO A 50 8.66 14.47 1.07
C PRO A 50 9.26 14.89 -0.28
N ASP A 51 8.51 14.70 -1.36
CA ASP A 51 9.01 14.84 -2.73
C ASP A 51 9.46 16.26 -3.10
N LEU A 52 8.71 17.29 -2.69
CA LEU A 52 8.93 18.66 -3.16
C LEU A 52 8.71 19.71 -2.07
N LEU A 53 9.78 20.43 -1.73
CA LEU A 53 9.76 21.58 -0.80
C LEU A 53 9.17 21.28 0.60
N GLY A 54 9.19 20.01 1.02
CA GLY A 54 8.62 19.53 2.27
C GLY A 54 7.16 19.03 2.16
N TYR A 55 6.63 18.91 0.94
CA TYR A 55 5.33 18.30 0.67
C TYR A 55 5.49 16.98 -0.08
N GLU A 56 4.70 15.99 0.32
CA GLU A 56 4.56 14.74 -0.41
C GLU A 56 3.66 14.94 -1.63
N MET A 57 4.07 14.43 -2.79
CA MET A 57 3.30 14.52 -4.03
C MET A 57 2.56 13.22 -4.30
N LYS A 58 1.28 13.33 -4.67
CA LYS A 58 0.47 12.22 -5.15
C LYS A 58 -0.05 12.45 -6.56
N ASP A 59 -0.05 11.39 -7.35
CA ASP A 59 -0.78 11.35 -8.61
C ASP A 59 -2.23 10.96 -8.35
N GLY A 60 -3.18 11.81 -8.75
CA GLY A 60 -4.61 11.52 -8.65
C GLY A 60 -4.98 10.36 -9.57
N THR A 61 -5.49 9.27 -9.00
CA THR A 61 -5.97 8.12 -9.77
C THR A 61 -7.49 8.11 -9.87
N SER A 62 -8.07 7.13 -10.58
CA SER A 62 -9.52 7.02 -10.74
C SER A 62 -10.25 6.56 -9.47
N SER A 63 -9.59 5.85 -8.56
CA SER A 63 -10.27 5.19 -7.42
C SER A 63 -9.61 5.39 -6.07
N LYS A 64 -8.27 5.27 -5.98
CA LYS A 64 -7.55 5.26 -4.70
C LYS A 64 -6.14 5.84 -4.80
N ILE A 65 -5.67 6.42 -3.71
CA ILE A 65 -4.31 6.96 -3.60
C ILE A 65 -3.54 6.17 -2.56
N SER A 66 -2.27 5.89 -2.85
CA SER A 66 -1.35 5.20 -1.94
C SER A 66 -0.60 6.19 -1.07
N PHE A 67 -0.62 5.97 0.24
CA PHE A 67 0.25 6.64 1.20
C PHE A 67 1.69 6.16 1.02
N GLY A 68 1.87 4.84 0.87
CA GLY A 68 3.14 4.23 0.57
C GLY A 68 3.06 2.72 0.43
N ASP A 69 4.15 2.16 -0.11
CA ASP A 69 4.45 0.73 -0.08
C ASP A 69 5.32 0.45 1.15
N TRP A 70 4.71 0.03 2.24
CA TRP A 70 5.37 -0.18 3.52
C TRP A 70 5.22 -1.63 3.94
N SER A 71 6.24 -2.43 3.68
CA SER A 71 6.31 -3.82 4.15
C SER A 71 6.22 -3.90 5.67
N ALA A 72 5.63 -4.99 6.15
CA ALA A 72 5.53 -5.32 7.56
C ALA A 72 6.92 -5.53 8.17
N ASP A 73 7.04 -5.24 9.46
CA ASP A 73 8.25 -5.50 10.25
C ASP A 73 8.44 -7.00 10.46
N TYR A 74 7.33 -7.72 10.59
CA TYR A 74 7.28 -9.18 10.66
C TYR A 74 6.38 -9.77 9.58
N TYR A 75 6.83 -10.88 9.00
CA TYR A 75 5.99 -11.79 8.22
C TYR A 75 6.21 -13.22 8.70
N LEU A 76 5.13 -14.01 8.75
CA LEU A 76 5.20 -15.41 9.15
C LEU A 76 6.21 -16.23 8.33
N PHE A 77 6.32 -15.96 7.03
CA PHE A 77 7.25 -16.67 6.15
C PHE A 77 8.73 -16.34 6.39
N ASP A 78 9.03 -15.38 7.26
CA ASP A 78 10.37 -15.12 7.75
C ASP A 78 10.68 -15.92 9.03
N ASN A 79 9.66 -16.40 9.76
CA ASN A 79 9.79 -17.15 11.00
C ASN A 79 10.37 -18.57 10.74
N GLU A 80 11.61 -18.82 11.17
CA GLU A 80 12.29 -20.11 10.95
C GLU A 80 11.86 -21.20 11.92
N GLU A 81 11.19 -20.89 13.02
CA GLU A 81 10.62 -21.90 13.92
C GLU A 81 9.40 -22.56 13.26
N ILE A 82 8.57 -21.74 12.59
CA ILE A 82 7.35 -22.22 11.90
C ILE A 82 7.68 -22.75 10.50
N PHE A 83 8.60 -22.12 9.79
CA PHE A 83 9.06 -22.57 8.48
C PHE A 83 10.58 -22.76 8.46
N PRO A 84 11.09 -23.90 8.99
CA PRO A 84 12.53 -24.19 9.05
C PRO A 84 13.21 -24.06 7.69
N ASN A 85 14.32 -23.32 7.65
CA ASN A 85 15.06 -23.05 6.42
C ASN A 85 16.21 -24.04 6.16
N ASN A 86 15.96 -25.34 6.38
CA ASN A 86 16.97 -26.39 6.23
C ASN A 86 17.53 -26.49 4.79
N GLU A 87 16.77 -25.99 3.81
CA GLU A 87 17.12 -25.99 2.38
C GLU A 87 17.86 -24.71 1.92
N ASN A 88 18.20 -23.77 2.83
CA ASN A 88 18.81 -22.47 2.49
C ASN A 88 18.03 -21.68 1.41
N LEU A 89 16.71 -21.74 1.47
CA LEU A 89 15.82 -21.03 0.56
C LEU A 89 15.92 -19.52 0.79
N LYS A 90 15.94 -18.75 -0.29
CA LYS A 90 15.77 -17.30 -0.21
C LYS A 90 14.38 -16.97 0.35
N ARG A 91 14.26 -15.81 1.00
CA ARG A 91 12.99 -15.28 1.54
C ARG A 91 11.79 -15.45 0.59
N VAL A 92 11.96 -15.08 -0.68
CA VAL A 92 10.92 -15.19 -1.72
C VAL A 92 10.53 -16.65 -1.98
N GLN A 93 11.49 -17.57 -1.98
CA GLN A 93 11.24 -19.00 -2.16
C GLN A 93 10.51 -19.59 -0.95
N ARG A 94 10.87 -19.20 0.28
CA ARG A 94 10.14 -19.61 1.50
C ARG A 94 8.69 -19.15 1.45
N ARG A 95 8.47 -17.87 1.13
CA ARG A 95 7.12 -17.32 0.94
C ARG A 95 6.32 -18.11 -0.10
N ASP A 96 6.91 -18.35 -1.27
CA ASP A 96 6.23 -19.02 -2.39
C ASP A 96 5.95 -20.50 -2.11
N LYS A 97 6.84 -21.18 -1.37
CA LYS A 97 6.74 -22.60 -1.05
C LYS A 97 5.79 -22.87 0.13
N PHE A 98 5.83 -22.05 1.17
CA PHE A 98 5.16 -22.36 2.44
C PHE A 98 3.97 -21.47 2.76
N PHE A 99 4.02 -20.17 2.43
CA PHE A 99 3.00 -19.21 2.86
C PHE A 99 1.91 -19.01 1.82
N LEU A 100 2.28 -18.74 0.56
CA LEU A 100 1.31 -18.48 -0.50
C LEU A 100 0.35 -19.65 -0.78
N PRO A 101 0.77 -20.93 -0.72
CA PRO A 101 -0.15 -22.04 -0.92
C PRO A 101 -1.22 -22.17 0.17
N VAL A 102 -0.92 -21.71 1.39
CA VAL A 102 -1.80 -21.84 2.56
C VAL A 102 -2.69 -20.61 2.73
N PHE A 103 -2.09 -19.42 2.71
CA PHE A 103 -2.77 -18.16 3.03
C PHE A 103 -3.09 -17.32 1.79
N GLY A 104 -2.57 -17.68 0.62
CA GLY A 104 -2.89 -17.03 -0.65
C GLY A 104 -4.01 -17.70 -1.42
N LYS A 105 -4.25 -17.18 -2.62
CA LYS A 105 -5.21 -17.70 -3.60
C LYS A 105 -4.55 -17.88 -4.96
N ALA A 106 -4.76 -19.03 -5.58
CA ALA A 106 -4.36 -19.30 -6.96
C ALA A 106 -5.23 -18.50 -7.95
N ASN A 107 -4.63 -18.06 -9.06
CA ASN A 107 -5.34 -17.37 -10.13
C ASN A 107 -5.21 -18.16 -11.43
N GLU A 108 -6.27 -18.86 -11.83
CA GLU A 108 -6.31 -19.68 -13.05
C GLU A 108 -6.02 -18.87 -14.33
N LYS A 109 -6.47 -17.61 -14.38
CA LYS A 109 -6.16 -16.72 -15.52
C LYS A 109 -4.67 -16.36 -15.60
N LYS A 110 -3.90 -16.67 -14.55
CA LYS A 110 -2.44 -16.49 -14.46
C LYS A 110 -1.74 -17.84 -14.25
N GLN A 111 -2.25 -18.91 -14.87
CA GLN A 111 -1.65 -20.26 -14.83
C GLN A 111 -1.50 -20.80 -13.39
N GLY A 112 -2.52 -20.59 -12.55
CA GLY A 112 -2.54 -21.05 -11.17
C GLY A 112 -1.62 -20.28 -10.22
N ARG A 113 -1.03 -19.15 -10.65
CA ARG A 113 -0.09 -18.38 -9.82
C ARG A 113 -0.75 -17.92 -8.51
N PHE A 114 -0.14 -18.27 -7.38
CA PHE A 114 -0.62 -17.83 -6.07
C PHE A 114 -0.31 -16.37 -5.78
N SER A 115 -1.23 -15.73 -5.06
CA SER A 115 -1.07 -14.38 -4.54
C SER A 115 -1.74 -14.22 -3.20
N TRP A 116 -1.14 -13.44 -2.31
CA TRP A 116 -1.78 -12.96 -1.09
C TRP A 116 -2.31 -11.56 -1.40
N SER A 117 -3.43 -11.50 -2.12
CA SER A 117 -4.04 -10.26 -2.64
C SER A 117 -5.51 -10.48 -2.94
N GLY A 118 -6.35 -9.45 -2.84
CA GLY A 118 -7.80 -9.60 -3.07
C GLY A 118 -8.47 -10.32 -1.90
N GLU A 119 -9.20 -11.39 -2.16
CA GLU A 119 -9.99 -12.13 -1.16
C GLU A 119 -9.24 -12.57 0.11
N PRO A 120 -7.95 -12.97 0.10
CA PRO A 120 -7.23 -13.32 1.32
C PRO A 120 -6.88 -12.12 2.20
N ILE A 121 -7.01 -10.89 1.69
CA ILE A 121 -6.67 -9.67 2.41
C ILE A 121 -7.93 -9.17 3.13
N PRO A 122 -7.91 -9.10 4.46
CA PRO A 122 -9.08 -8.70 5.23
C PRO A 122 -9.26 -7.19 5.24
N LYS A 123 -10.49 -6.76 5.54
CA LYS A 123 -10.74 -5.39 5.98
C LYS A 123 -10.48 -5.27 7.48
N ILE A 124 -10.38 -4.03 7.97
CA ILE A 124 -10.22 -3.78 9.40
C ILE A 124 -11.40 -4.40 10.18
N ASN A 125 -11.09 -5.19 11.20
CA ASN A 125 -12.05 -5.86 12.10
C ASN A 125 -13.08 -6.78 11.41
N GLU A 126 -12.81 -7.24 10.18
CA GLU A 126 -13.65 -8.20 9.46
C GLU A 126 -12.81 -9.41 9.03
N TYR A 127 -13.31 -10.62 9.31
CA TYR A 127 -12.68 -11.83 8.78
C TYR A 127 -12.89 -11.91 7.26
N SER A 128 -11.81 -12.24 6.55
CA SER A 128 -11.89 -12.67 5.16
C SER A 128 -12.37 -14.12 5.06
N THR A 129 -12.69 -14.56 3.85
CA THR A 129 -13.00 -15.98 3.58
C THR A 129 -11.83 -16.91 3.89
N HIS A 130 -10.61 -16.38 3.97
CA HIS A 130 -9.38 -17.12 4.29
C HIS A 130 -9.06 -17.12 5.78
N GLY A 131 -10.02 -16.72 6.64
CA GLY A 131 -9.85 -16.71 8.09
C GLY A 131 -8.86 -15.66 8.60
N THR A 132 -8.51 -14.69 7.75
CA THR A 132 -7.60 -13.59 8.13
C THR A 132 -8.39 -12.39 8.64
N ILE A 133 -7.83 -11.63 9.58
CA ILE A 133 -8.42 -10.37 10.08
C ILE A 133 -7.32 -9.32 10.24
N LEU A 134 -7.61 -8.07 9.87
CA LEU A 134 -6.73 -6.93 10.13
C LEU A 134 -7.21 -6.24 11.42
N THR A 135 -6.31 -6.00 12.37
CA THR A 135 -6.61 -5.30 13.63
C THR A 135 -5.53 -4.29 13.98
N VAL A 136 -5.86 -3.36 14.87
CA VAL A 136 -4.90 -2.45 15.49
C VAL A 136 -4.96 -2.67 16.99
N ASP A 137 -3.83 -3.01 17.61
CA ASP A 137 -3.77 -3.30 19.04
C ASP A 137 -3.76 -2.03 19.92
N GLN A 138 -3.58 -2.21 21.24
CA GLN A 138 -3.54 -1.12 22.20
C GLN A 138 -2.30 -0.22 22.05
N ASP A 139 -1.20 -0.78 21.54
CA ASP A 139 0.07 -0.08 21.29
C ASP A 139 0.12 0.55 19.88
N ASN A 140 -0.97 0.46 19.12
CA ASN A 140 -1.10 0.90 17.73
C ASN A 140 -0.29 0.09 16.71
N ASN A 141 0.16 -1.11 17.05
CA ASN A 141 0.67 -2.03 16.05
C ASN A 141 -0.49 -2.51 15.19
N ILE A 142 -0.20 -2.78 13.93
CA ILE A 142 -1.18 -3.27 12.97
C ILE A 142 -0.87 -4.73 12.70
N LEU A 143 -1.84 -5.61 12.89
CA LEU A 143 -1.67 -7.05 12.73
C LEU A 143 -2.62 -7.59 11.69
N ILE A 144 -2.12 -8.46 10.81
CA ILE A 144 -2.96 -9.43 10.13
C ILE A 144 -2.75 -10.77 10.80
N THR A 145 -3.80 -11.29 11.43
CA THR A 145 -3.80 -12.60 12.08
C THR A 145 -4.68 -13.58 11.30
N TYR A 146 -4.45 -14.87 11.52
CA TYR A 146 -5.23 -15.98 10.98
C TYR A 146 -5.95 -16.75 12.10
N SER A 147 -7.14 -17.24 11.78
CA SER A 147 -7.98 -18.07 12.62
C SER A 147 -8.49 -19.26 11.79
N PHE A 148 -8.14 -20.49 12.18
CA PHE A 148 -8.60 -21.69 11.49
C PHE A 148 -10.12 -21.87 11.63
N MET A 149 -10.67 -21.49 12.78
CA MET A 149 -12.10 -21.51 13.03
C MET A 149 -12.87 -20.55 12.12
N ASN A 150 -12.32 -19.37 11.83
CA ASN A 150 -12.94 -18.37 10.96
C ASN A 150 -12.56 -18.52 9.47
N ASP A 151 -11.67 -19.44 9.12
CA ASP A 151 -11.45 -19.82 7.73
C ASP A 151 -12.69 -20.53 7.19
N THR A 152 -13.32 -19.96 6.16
CA THR A 152 -14.56 -20.48 5.57
C THR A 152 -14.33 -21.21 4.25
N ARG A 153 -13.08 -21.44 3.84
CA ARG A 153 -12.78 -22.21 2.64
C ARG A 153 -13.20 -23.67 2.85
N GLU A 154 -13.98 -24.21 1.93
CA GLU A 154 -14.47 -25.60 1.99
C GLU A 154 -13.33 -26.61 2.11
N ASN A 155 -12.20 -26.34 1.45
CA ASN A 155 -11.01 -27.19 1.46
C ASN A 155 -9.96 -26.80 2.52
N LYS A 156 -10.31 -26.01 3.55
CA LYS A 156 -9.33 -25.54 4.56
C LYS A 156 -8.53 -26.66 5.23
N HIS A 157 -9.16 -27.79 5.52
CA HIS A 157 -8.49 -28.95 6.13
C HIS A 157 -7.45 -29.61 5.21
N SER A 158 -7.57 -29.42 3.89
CA SER A 158 -6.62 -29.96 2.91
C SER A 158 -5.47 -29.01 2.60
N ILE A 159 -5.70 -27.70 2.73
CA ILE A 159 -4.71 -26.65 2.38
C ILE A 159 -3.94 -26.11 3.58
N VAL A 160 -4.50 -26.18 4.79
CA VAL A 160 -3.87 -25.70 6.02
C VAL A 160 -3.28 -26.90 6.79
N PRO A 161 -1.94 -27.05 6.81
CA PRO A 161 -1.28 -28.08 7.60
C PRO A 161 -1.72 -28.04 9.07
N THR A 162 -1.81 -29.20 9.73
CA THR A 162 -2.23 -29.31 11.14
C THR A 162 -1.48 -28.34 12.06
N ASP A 163 -0.17 -28.21 11.89
CA ASP A 163 0.68 -27.33 12.70
C ASP A 163 0.44 -25.83 12.45
N LEU A 164 -0.34 -25.48 11.41
CA LEU A 164 -0.78 -24.12 11.10
C LEU A 164 -2.28 -23.90 11.37
N GLN A 165 -3.00 -24.89 11.90
CA GLN A 165 -4.40 -24.75 12.33
C GLN A 165 -4.46 -24.05 13.69
N ILE A 166 -3.92 -22.83 13.74
CA ILE A 166 -3.70 -22.03 14.95
C ILE A 166 -4.64 -20.83 14.95
N GLU A 167 -5.21 -20.53 16.11
CA GLU A 167 -5.99 -19.32 16.34
C GLU A 167 -5.07 -18.13 16.69
N ASN A 168 -5.38 -16.97 16.12
CA ASN A 168 -4.60 -15.74 16.28
C ASN A 168 -3.15 -15.84 15.78
N LEU A 169 -2.89 -16.68 14.77
CA LEU A 169 -1.57 -16.80 14.16
C LEU A 169 -1.20 -15.51 13.42
N ILE A 170 -0.16 -14.81 13.85
CA ILE A 170 0.29 -13.57 13.20
C ILE A 170 0.88 -13.88 11.83
N LEU A 171 0.25 -13.38 10.77
CA LEU A 171 0.73 -13.50 9.39
C LEU A 171 1.65 -12.35 9.01
N ALA A 172 1.31 -11.14 9.45
CA ALA A 172 2.09 -9.94 9.24
C ALA A 172 1.84 -8.93 10.37
N GLU A 173 2.87 -8.18 10.75
CA GLU A 173 2.79 -7.16 11.79
C GLU A 173 3.61 -5.92 11.42
N TRP A 174 3.00 -4.75 11.57
CA TRP A 174 3.65 -3.45 11.44
C TRP A 174 3.71 -2.80 12.81
N TYR A 175 4.93 -2.49 13.26
CA TYR A 175 5.14 -1.81 14.53
C TYR A 175 4.72 -0.35 14.43
N ALA A 176 4.07 0.14 15.48
CA ALA A 176 3.64 1.53 15.57
C ALA A 176 4.81 2.51 15.33
N SER A 177 5.98 2.22 15.88
CA SER A 177 7.19 3.05 15.74
C SER A 177 7.70 3.13 14.30
N THR A 178 7.73 2.00 13.58
CA THR A 178 8.12 1.95 12.16
C THR A 178 7.12 2.74 11.31
N MET A 179 5.83 2.56 11.55
CA MET A 179 4.76 3.23 10.80
C MET A 179 4.74 4.73 11.08
N GLN A 180 4.90 5.12 12.35
CA GLN A 180 5.02 6.51 12.77
C GLN A 180 6.15 7.20 12.01
N LYS A 181 7.35 6.61 12.01
CA LYS A 181 8.48 7.19 11.28
C LYS A 181 8.17 7.37 9.78
N LYS A 182 7.57 6.37 9.13
CA LYS A 182 7.24 6.43 7.70
C LYS A 182 6.18 7.49 7.38
N VAL A 183 5.18 7.63 8.22
CA VAL A 183 4.13 8.64 8.08
C VAL A 183 4.70 10.03 8.33
N ASP A 184 5.41 10.20 9.44
CA ASP A 184 5.89 11.51 9.87
C ASP A 184 6.94 12.08 8.93
N ASP A 185 7.92 11.27 8.50
CA ASP A 185 8.95 11.68 7.54
C ASP A 185 8.35 12.20 6.23
N LYS A 186 7.19 11.69 5.83
CA LYS A 186 6.63 11.87 4.48
C LYS A 186 5.46 12.85 4.45
N PHE A 187 4.50 12.71 5.36
CA PHE A 187 3.25 13.47 5.38
C PHE A 187 3.16 14.49 6.51
N ASN A 188 3.91 14.32 7.60
CA ASN A 188 3.84 15.21 8.77
C ASN A 188 4.90 16.33 8.74
N GLN A 189 5.31 16.74 7.54
CA GLN A 189 6.27 17.83 7.35
C GLN A 189 5.50 19.14 7.11
N LYS A 190 5.32 19.55 5.85
CA LYS A 190 4.47 20.71 5.51
C LYS A 190 3.10 20.34 4.97
N GLY A 191 2.84 19.05 4.79
CA GLY A 191 1.62 18.52 4.21
C GLY A 191 1.90 17.70 2.98
N TRP A 192 0.89 17.62 2.12
CA TRP A 192 0.95 16.85 0.89
C TRP A 192 0.05 17.51 -0.15
N PHE A 193 0.23 17.12 -1.41
CA PHE A 193 -0.62 17.57 -2.50
C PHE A 193 -0.89 16.45 -3.49
N VAL A 194 -1.98 16.61 -4.24
CA VAL A 194 -2.39 15.70 -5.29
C VAL A 194 -2.65 16.46 -6.57
N CYS A 195 -2.04 16.00 -7.66
CA CYS A 195 -2.33 16.48 -9.01
C CYS A 195 -3.49 15.64 -9.57
N LYS A 196 -4.68 16.24 -9.70
CA LYS A 196 -5.88 15.55 -10.17
C LYS A 196 -6.04 15.67 -11.67
N LYS A 197 -6.78 14.70 -12.21
CA LYS A 197 -7.10 14.57 -13.62
C LYS A 197 -8.60 14.57 -13.81
N ASP A 198 -9.04 15.13 -14.92
CA ASP A 198 -10.37 14.86 -15.42
C ASP A 198 -10.52 13.35 -15.68
N LYS A 199 -11.64 12.78 -15.23
CA LYS A 199 -11.87 11.33 -15.29
C LYS A 199 -12.05 10.82 -16.73
N LYS A 200 -12.54 11.67 -17.65
CA LYS A 200 -12.84 11.28 -19.03
C LYS A 200 -11.65 11.53 -19.95
N THR A 201 -11.02 12.71 -19.87
CA THR A 201 -9.94 13.11 -20.77
C THR A 201 -8.56 12.72 -20.26
N HIS A 202 -8.44 12.41 -18.96
CA HIS A 202 -7.18 12.17 -18.25
C HIS A 202 -6.20 13.36 -18.27
N VAL A 203 -6.71 14.55 -18.60
CA VAL A 203 -5.96 15.81 -18.54
C VAL A 203 -5.84 16.27 -17.11
N TYR A 204 -4.64 16.66 -16.67
CA TYR A 204 -4.46 17.28 -15.36
C TYR A 204 -5.10 18.67 -15.35
N ASN A 205 -5.99 18.91 -14.38
CA ASN A 205 -6.85 20.11 -14.37
C ASN A 205 -7.07 20.71 -12.98
N GLN A 206 -6.42 20.15 -11.95
CA GLN A 206 -6.50 20.64 -10.59
C GLN A 206 -5.30 20.16 -9.79
N ILE A 207 -4.82 20.99 -8.86
CA ILE A 207 -3.92 20.60 -7.77
C ILE A 207 -4.57 20.89 -6.43
N GLY A 208 -4.62 19.89 -5.55
CA GLY A 208 -5.20 19.99 -4.21
C GLY A 208 -4.14 19.80 -3.12
N PHE A 209 -4.22 20.57 -2.04
CA PHE A 209 -3.31 20.49 -0.89
C PHE A 209 -4.05 20.04 0.37
N GLY A 210 -3.44 19.10 1.09
CA GLY A 210 -3.84 18.68 2.42
C GLY A 210 -2.88 19.21 3.49
N ASN A 211 -3.39 19.32 4.71
CA ASN A 211 -2.55 19.62 5.88
C ASN A 211 -1.59 18.46 6.18
N PRO A 212 -0.54 18.68 6.99
CA PRO A 212 0.25 17.60 7.58
C PRO A 212 -0.63 16.52 8.19
N ILE A 213 -0.27 15.26 7.97
CA ILE A 213 -0.95 14.11 8.57
C ILE A 213 0.03 13.49 9.56
N SER A 214 -0.27 13.59 10.86
CA SER A 214 0.50 12.91 11.90
C SER A 214 0.20 11.42 11.92
N PHE A 215 1.07 10.64 12.58
CA PHE A 215 0.81 9.23 12.81
C PHE A 215 -0.53 8.98 13.54
N GLU A 216 -0.88 9.77 14.55
CA GLU A 216 -2.13 9.61 15.32
C GLU A 216 -3.36 9.77 14.42
N GLN A 217 -3.34 10.78 13.54
CA GLN A 217 -4.41 10.97 12.56
C GLN A 217 -4.45 9.78 11.58
N TRP A 218 -3.28 9.39 11.06
CA TRP A 218 -3.14 8.30 10.10
C TRP A 218 -3.65 6.96 10.66
N ILE A 219 -3.23 6.57 11.86
CA ILE A 219 -3.65 5.32 12.49
C ILE A 219 -5.13 5.35 12.87
N SER A 220 -5.69 6.52 13.24
CA SER A 220 -7.14 6.63 13.46
C SER A 220 -7.93 6.30 12.19
N MET A 221 -7.45 6.73 11.02
CA MET A 221 -8.07 6.41 9.74
C MET A 221 -7.88 4.94 9.34
N VAL A 222 -6.82 4.27 9.81
CA VAL A 222 -6.70 2.80 9.67
C VAL A 222 -7.75 2.10 10.52
N LYS A 223 -7.93 2.54 11.78
CA LYS A 223 -8.92 1.98 12.71
C LYS A 223 -10.36 2.13 12.21
N THR A 224 -10.67 3.21 11.48
CA THR A 224 -12.00 3.43 10.88
C THR A 224 -12.16 2.78 9.50
N GLY A 225 -11.09 2.26 8.90
CA GLY A 225 -11.10 1.68 7.55
C GLY A 225 -11.07 2.70 6.42
N ASP A 226 -10.91 3.99 6.72
CA ASP A 226 -10.69 5.06 5.74
C ASP A 226 -9.35 4.88 5.00
N ILE A 227 -8.35 4.37 5.72
CA ILE A 227 -7.09 3.86 5.17
C ILE A 227 -7.10 2.34 5.32
N PHE A 228 -6.86 1.63 4.22
CA PHE A 228 -6.89 0.17 4.18
C PHE A 228 -5.59 -0.40 3.60
N PHE A 229 -5.31 -1.64 4.00
CA PHE A 229 -4.21 -2.42 3.47
C PHE A 229 -4.60 -3.10 2.15
N ASP A 230 -3.72 -3.03 1.17
CA ASP A 230 -3.86 -3.68 -0.14
C ASP A 230 -2.54 -4.36 -0.50
N SER A 231 -2.54 -5.69 -0.48
CA SER A 231 -1.35 -6.47 -0.82
C SER A 231 -1.27 -6.75 -2.32
N GLY A 232 -0.11 -6.48 -2.91
CA GLY A 232 0.25 -6.89 -4.26
C GLY A 232 1.16 -8.12 -4.30
N MET A 233 1.23 -8.90 -3.21
CA MET A 233 2.13 -10.03 -3.07
C MET A 233 1.73 -11.19 -3.99
N TYR A 234 2.62 -11.64 -4.86
CA TYR A 234 2.40 -12.82 -5.69
C TYR A 234 3.69 -13.62 -5.93
N GLN A 235 3.51 -14.89 -6.28
CA GLN A 235 4.59 -15.84 -6.52
C GLN A 235 5.57 -15.35 -7.61
N GLY A 236 6.87 -15.51 -7.36
CA GLY A 236 7.94 -15.06 -8.24
C GLY A 236 8.28 -13.56 -8.14
N ASN A 237 7.49 -12.75 -7.43
CA ASN A 237 7.82 -11.35 -7.21
C ASN A 237 8.71 -11.14 -5.99
N ASN A 238 9.76 -10.34 -6.11
CA ASN A 238 10.69 -10.11 -5.00
C ASN A 238 10.12 -9.22 -3.88
N ARG A 239 9.05 -8.46 -4.15
CA ARG A 239 8.46 -7.52 -3.18
C ARG A 239 7.14 -8.05 -2.60
N PRO A 240 6.86 -7.78 -1.32
CA PRO A 240 5.53 -7.99 -0.76
C PRO A 240 4.46 -7.08 -1.38
N TYR A 241 4.83 -5.85 -1.79
CA TYR A 241 3.89 -4.81 -2.22
C TYR A 241 2.79 -4.56 -1.17
N SER A 242 3.18 -3.99 -0.04
CA SER A 242 2.31 -3.75 1.11
C SER A 242 1.79 -2.32 1.05
N GLN A 243 0.70 -2.12 0.33
CA GLN A 243 0.21 -0.79 0.02
C GLN A 243 -0.79 -0.32 1.06
N TRP A 244 -0.59 0.89 1.58
CA TRP A 244 -1.55 1.57 2.43
C TRP A 244 -2.28 2.62 1.62
N ARG A 245 -3.60 2.50 1.48
CA ARG A 245 -4.38 3.25 0.50
C ARG A 245 -5.65 3.84 1.10
N ALA A 246 -6.12 4.94 0.52
CA ALA A 246 -7.46 5.47 0.78
C ALA A 246 -8.19 5.71 -0.54
N ASN A 247 -9.51 5.61 -0.50
CA ASN A 247 -10.36 5.94 -1.65
C ASN A 247 -10.33 7.44 -1.91
N ASN A 248 -10.57 7.84 -3.16
CA ASN A 248 -10.57 9.24 -3.54
C ASN A 248 -11.57 10.09 -2.72
N THR A 249 -12.70 9.52 -2.28
CA THR A 249 -13.66 10.20 -1.41
C THR A 249 -13.07 10.58 -0.05
N THR A 250 -12.23 9.72 0.53
CA THR A 250 -11.50 10.00 1.78
C THR A 250 -10.40 11.04 1.52
N ILE A 251 -9.63 10.88 0.44
CA ILE A 251 -8.60 11.84 0.02
C ILE A 251 -9.19 13.24 -0.16
N ASP A 252 -10.32 13.36 -0.85
CA ASP A 252 -10.95 14.64 -1.14
C ASP A 252 -11.36 15.39 0.13
N LYS A 253 -11.79 14.67 1.18
CA LYS A 253 -12.13 15.27 2.48
C LYS A 253 -10.91 15.81 3.24
N LEU A 254 -9.72 15.30 2.93
CA LEU A 254 -8.46 15.75 3.56
C LEU A 254 -7.84 16.96 2.86
N LEU A 255 -8.35 17.34 1.68
CA LEU A 255 -7.90 18.52 0.96
C LEU A 255 -8.56 19.77 1.54
N VAL A 256 -7.74 20.76 1.85
CA VAL A 256 -8.18 22.03 2.46
C VAL A 256 -7.99 23.22 1.55
N ARG A 257 -7.19 23.07 0.48
CA ARG A 257 -6.93 24.09 -0.51
C ARG A 257 -6.87 23.45 -1.89
N SER A 258 -7.26 24.18 -2.92
CA SER A 258 -7.21 23.70 -4.29
C SER A 258 -7.06 24.85 -5.28
N TYR A 259 -6.37 24.57 -6.36
CA TYR A 259 -6.11 25.49 -7.47
C TYR A 259 -6.44 24.78 -8.79
N PRO A 260 -6.76 25.52 -9.87
CA PRO A 260 -6.73 24.97 -11.21
C PRO A 260 -5.44 24.19 -11.46
#